data_AF-A0A6A4J1J2-F1
#
_entry.id   AF-A0A6A4J1J2-F1
#
_cell.length_a   1.000
_cell.length_b   1.000
_cell.length_c   1.000
_cell.angle_alpha   90.00
_cell.angle_beta   90.00
_cell.angle_gamma   90.00
#
_symmetry.space_group_name_H-M   'P 1'
#
loop_
_entity.id
_entity.type
_entity.pdbx_description
1 polymer ?
#
loop_
_entity_poly.entity_id
_entity_poly.type
_entity_poly.pdbx_seq_one_letter_code
_entity_poly.pdbx_strand_id
1 'polypeptide(L)'
;MVSSNPNQRNWRGILIAMLVIASVLALIVTSVVLLTPPDQGPKIKPGRLKLSHILSHQLAPYTFNGSWISGEEIMYRDEFNNIAVMSAVNLSTKIVMNNQTYRRFNAVRFSMSPDHQYILLVHNTQKLFRHSFLAQYTVFDVQAGQTFSVTVTDRDNDKPFLVHAEWSKRGHSLIIILDYDIYYRPHPRTGPVYRVTNTAVPGLIHNGVPDWLYEEEILNDNKAIWMSRDGHMLLYASFNDTLVQEFQFPWYGVSQDTQQLYPQIRSLRYPKPGTTNPHVTLYVADLADPKNIRTRDLKPPIAFQQSQTTDYYFNGVSWVSATEVAVIWMNRAQNISMVTLCKSPMWYCQETQRVTGEGSGWVEAPPPPIFSEDGNTYLTLAPVRDGAAGYFRHVVSVNIPKKRFIPITHGTFEVMKIAAWDTSNNVVYYLAVSLSQLHLYSIKTVSGSSPVCITCPKANPDKEEDTVHRTAHAHEGFSVDEEEPEPPPTTQEPPAPPKRKKPEPHFFDEPLYKECLYHNVYFSPDATHYVLECLGPGIPTVSLYQAPSLYLANLQNNTHLYVR
;
A
#
# COMPACT_ATOMS: atom_id res chain seq x y z
N MET A 1 90.04 -55.53 45.29
CA MET A 1 89.64 -55.96 43.92
C MET A 1 88.34 -56.73 44.11
N VAL A 2 87.16 -56.23 43.71
CA VAL A 2 86.70 -56.08 42.32
C VAL A 2 86.12 -54.68 42.06
N SER A 3 86.46 -54.17 40.89
CA SER A 3 86.06 -52.90 40.28
C SER A 3 84.61 -52.94 39.77
N SER A 4 83.83 -51.90 40.04
CA SER A 4 82.58 -51.59 39.33
C SER A 4 82.82 -50.41 38.38
N ASN A 5 82.86 -50.70 37.08
CA ASN A 5 83.09 -49.72 36.02
C ASN A 5 81.98 -48.64 35.97
N PRO A 6 82.34 -47.37 35.69
CA PRO A 6 81.36 -46.33 35.43
C PRO A 6 80.75 -46.52 34.02
N ASN A 7 79.41 -46.62 33.97
CA ASN A 7 78.65 -46.70 32.73
C ASN A 7 78.87 -45.45 31.85
N GLN A 8 79.67 -45.61 30.80
CA GLN A 8 79.92 -44.57 29.79
C GLN A 8 78.67 -44.39 28.93
N ARG A 9 77.82 -43.41 29.28
CA ARG A 9 76.63 -43.06 28.50
C ARG A 9 77.06 -42.63 27.09
N ASN A 10 76.52 -43.28 26.07
CA ASN A 10 76.80 -43.00 24.66
C ASN A 10 76.10 -41.70 24.21
N TRP A 11 76.68 -40.55 24.60
CA TRP A 11 76.19 -39.21 24.27
C TRP A 11 76.03 -38.98 22.76
N ARG A 12 76.88 -39.61 21.94
CA ARG A 12 76.76 -39.55 20.48
C ARG A 12 75.46 -40.19 20.00
N GLY A 13 75.10 -41.35 20.56
CA GLY A 13 73.83 -42.00 20.26
C GLY A 13 72.60 -41.18 20.66
N ILE A 14 72.66 -40.51 21.82
CA ILE A 14 71.58 -39.65 22.31
C ILE A 14 71.41 -38.41 21.43
N LEU A 15 72.51 -37.77 21.02
CA LEU A 15 72.47 -36.59 20.15
C LEU A 15 71.90 -36.93 18.77
N ILE A 16 72.30 -38.07 18.20
CA ILE A 16 71.75 -38.55 16.91
C ILE A 16 70.25 -38.85 17.06
N ALA A 17 69.83 -39.53 18.13
CA ALA A 17 68.42 -39.84 18.38
C ALA A 17 67.56 -38.58 18.50
N MET A 18 68.04 -37.57 19.23
CA MET A 18 67.33 -36.28 19.38
C MET A 18 67.19 -35.54 18.05
N LEU A 19 68.22 -35.58 17.20
CA LEU A 19 68.21 -34.92 15.90
C LEU A 19 67.23 -35.59 14.93
N VAL A 20 67.16 -36.92 14.95
CA VAL A 20 66.19 -37.68 14.16
C VAL A 20 64.76 -37.38 14.63
N ILE A 21 64.50 -37.37 15.94
CA ILE A 21 63.18 -37.03 16.49
C ILE A 21 62.76 -35.61 16.07
N ALA A 22 63.68 -34.64 16.17
CA ALA A 22 63.40 -33.27 15.73
C ALA A 22 63.06 -33.19 14.23
N SER A 23 63.79 -33.92 13.37
CA SER A 23 63.50 -33.95 11.94
C SER A 23 62.15 -34.60 11.61
N VAL A 24 61.78 -35.67 12.33
CA VAL A 24 60.50 -36.36 12.12
C VAL A 24 59.35 -35.48 12.61
N LEU A 25 59.50 -34.81 13.75
CA LEU A 25 58.50 -33.86 14.24
C LEU A 25 58.34 -32.67 13.28
N ALA A 26 59.44 -32.13 12.76
CA ALA A 26 59.39 -31.07 11.76
C ALA A 26 58.63 -31.52 10.51
N LEU A 27 58.94 -32.72 10.00
CA LEU A 27 58.24 -33.31 8.85
C LEU A 27 56.75 -33.49 9.10
N ILE A 28 56.36 -34.01 10.27
CA ILE A 28 54.96 -34.18 10.66
C ILE A 28 54.27 -32.82 10.70
N VAL A 29 54.86 -31.79 11.32
CA VAL A 29 54.28 -30.45 11.39
C VAL A 29 54.13 -29.84 10.00
N THR A 30 55.15 -29.91 9.13
CA THR A 30 55.02 -29.44 7.74
C THR A 30 53.98 -30.21 6.96
N SER A 31 53.87 -31.52 7.17
CA SER A 31 52.89 -32.37 6.49
C SER A 31 51.48 -32.05 6.95
N VAL A 32 51.26 -31.81 8.26
CA VAL A 32 49.98 -31.33 8.79
C VAL A 32 49.66 -29.95 8.23
N VAL A 33 50.59 -29.00 8.19
CA VAL A 33 50.31 -27.64 7.66
C VAL A 33 50.05 -27.64 6.15
N LEU A 34 50.73 -28.50 5.37
CA LEU A 34 50.57 -28.57 3.91
C LEU A 34 49.39 -29.44 3.48
N LEU A 35 49.10 -30.53 4.20
CA LEU A 35 48.05 -31.51 3.84
C LEU A 35 46.74 -31.30 4.59
N THR A 36 46.72 -30.50 5.66
CA THR A 36 45.46 -30.02 6.22
C THR A 36 45.06 -28.81 5.38
N PRO A 37 44.11 -28.93 4.45
CA PRO A 37 43.60 -27.76 3.75
C PRO A 37 43.14 -26.76 4.82
N PRO A 38 43.39 -25.44 4.65
CA PRO A 38 42.79 -24.46 5.53
C PRO A 38 41.30 -24.76 5.57
N ASP A 39 40.73 -24.75 6.79
CA ASP A 39 39.31 -25.03 7.04
C ASP A 39 38.46 -23.91 6.40
N GLN A 40 38.41 -23.94 5.07
CA GLN A 40 37.48 -23.18 4.24
C GLN A 40 36.18 -23.97 4.24
N GLY A 41 35.62 -24.20 5.43
CA GLY A 41 34.17 -24.31 5.54
C GLY A 41 33.55 -23.07 4.85
N PRO A 42 32.29 -23.15 4.40
CA PRO A 42 31.63 -22.06 3.68
C PRO A 42 31.37 -20.90 4.65
N LYS A 43 32.42 -20.13 4.94
CA LYS A 43 32.38 -18.89 5.69
C LYS A 43 32.63 -17.76 4.70
N ILE A 44 31.80 -17.71 3.65
CA ILE A 44 31.38 -16.40 3.16
C ILE A 44 30.65 -15.80 4.36
N LYS A 45 31.34 -15.04 5.21
CA LYS A 45 30.64 -14.21 6.19
C LYS A 45 29.76 -13.31 5.32
N PRO A 46 28.42 -13.45 5.35
CA PRO A 46 27.57 -12.57 4.58
C PRO A 46 27.96 -11.13 4.94
N GLY A 47 28.10 -10.29 3.92
CA GLY A 47 28.45 -8.90 4.15
C GLY A 47 27.45 -8.31 5.13
N ARG A 48 27.93 -7.78 6.27
CA ARG A 48 27.02 -7.16 7.25
C ARG A 48 26.27 -6.01 6.57
N LEU A 49 25.01 -5.82 6.96
CA LEU A 49 24.21 -4.68 6.52
C LEU A 49 24.96 -3.38 6.80
N LYS A 50 25.15 -2.56 5.78
CA LYS A 50 25.76 -1.22 5.89
C LYS A 50 24.68 -0.18 5.63
N LEU A 51 24.81 0.98 6.27
CA LEU A 51 23.96 2.15 6.00
C LEU A 51 23.97 2.51 4.50
N SER A 52 25.11 2.35 3.83
CA SER A 52 25.22 2.59 2.39
C SER A 52 24.29 1.71 1.55
N HIS A 53 24.00 0.47 1.97
CA HIS A 53 23.05 -0.40 1.26
C HIS A 53 21.62 0.14 1.33
N ILE A 54 21.26 0.78 2.45
CA ILE A 54 19.95 1.39 2.66
C ILE A 54 19.85 2.70 1.88
N LEU A 55 20.84 3.59 2.01
CA LEU A 55 20.84 4.91 1.35
C LEU A 55 20.91 4.83 -0.18
N SER A 56 21.52 3.77 -0.72
CA SER A 56 21.57 3.52 -2.17
C SER A 56 20.36 2.72 -2.69
N HIS A 57 19.41 2.38 -1.82
CA HIS A 57 18.25 1.54 -2.15
C HIS A 57 18.61 0.18 -2.76
N GLN A 58 19.82 -0.34 -2.53
CA GLN A 58 20.28 -1.62 -3.10
C GLN A 58 19.48 -2.83 -2.60
N LEU A 59 18.91 -2.71 -1.41
CA LEU A 59 18.10 -3.74 -0.76
C LEU A 59 16.59 -3.46 -0.85
N ALA A 60 16.20 -2.44 -1.63
CA ALA A 60 14.79 -2.17 -1.87
C ALA A 60 14.22 -3.25 -2.83
N PRO A 61 13.10 -3.90 -2.48
CA PRO A 61 12.41 -4.79 -3.40
C PRO A 61 11.74 -3.97 -4.50
N TYR A 62 11.70 -4.53 -5.71
CA TYR A 62 10.80 -4.09 -6.75
C TYR A 62 9.40 -4.61 -6.45
N THR A 63 8.44 -3.69 -6.36
CA THR A 63 7.02 -3.97 -6.21
C THR A 63 6.34 -4.01 -7.57
N PHE A 64 5.05 -4.33 -7.59
CA PHE A 64 4.25 -4.21 -8.80
C PHE A 64 4.30 -2.76 -9.32
N ASN A 65 4.71 -2.60 -10.57
CA ASN A 65 4.93 -1.30 -11.22
C ASN A 65 3.96 -1.06 -12.40
N GLY A 66 2.85 -1.79 -12.42
CA GLY A 66 1.84 -1.73 -13.47
C GLY A 66 0.45 -1.37 -12.95
N SER A 67 -0.49 -1.30 -13.88
CA SER A 67 -1.90 -1.07 -13.62
C SER A 67 -2.75 -1.82 -14.63
N TRP A 68 -3.88 -2.35 -14.18
CA TRP A 68 -4.90 -2.87 -15.08
C TRP A 68 -5.47 -1.76 -15.95
N ILE A 69 -5.54 -1.99 -17.26
CA ILE A 69 -6.21 -1.09 -18.22
C ILE A 69 -7.51 -1.70 -18.74
N SER A 70 -7.64 -3.03 -18.67
CA SER A 70 -8.87 -3.77 -18.97
C SER A 70 -8.97 -5.00 -18.04
N GLY A 71 -9.99 -5.85 -18.24
CA GLY A 71 -10.14 -7.11 -17.51
C GLY A 71 -8.97 -8.10 -17.71
N GLU A 72 -8.28 -7.97 -18.83
CA GLU A 72 -7.26 -8.92 -19.27
C GLU A 72 -5.91 -8.28 -19.60
N GLU A 73 -5.79 -6.96 -19.57
CA GLU A 73 -4.55 -6.27 -19.96
C GLU A 73 -3.96 -5.44 -18.82
N ILE A 74 -2.64 -5.59 -18.66
CA ILE A 74 -1.83 -4.87 -17.69
C ILE A 74 -0.86 -3.98 -18.45
N MET A 75 -0.89 -2.68 -18.17
CA MET A 75 0.16 -1.75 -18.62
C MET A 75 1.21 -1.63 -17.52
N TYR A 76 2.48 -1.79 -17.87
CA TYR A 76 3.59 -1.77 -16.91
C TYR A 76 4.89 -1.30 -17.56
N ARG A 77 5.92 -1.06 -16.74
CA ARG A 77 7.26 -0.75 -17.22
C ARG A 77 8.12 -2.01 -17.21
N ASP A 78 8.65 -2.37 -18.37
CA ASP A 78 9.50 -3.56 -18.52
C ASP A 78 10.93 -3.36 -17.97
N GLU A 79 11.73 -4.42 -17.99
CA GLU A 79 13.13 -4.42 -17.53
C GLU A 79 14.03 -3.49 -18.36
N PHE A 80 13.66 -3.22 -19.61
CA PHE A 80 14.37 -2.32 -20.51
C PHE A 80 13.89 -0.87 -20.41
N ASN A 81 12.99 -0.54 -19.48
CA ASN A 81 12.33 0.75 -19.30
C ASN A 81 11.45 1.20 -20.49
N ASN A 82 10.91 0.27 -21.26
CA ASN A 82 9.79 0.55 -22.16
C ASN A 82 8.48 0.51 -21.37
N ILE A 83 7.46 1.19 -21.88
CA ILE A 83 6.07 0.97 -21.45
C ILE A 83 5.49 -0.11 -22.35
N ALA A 84 5.03 -1.19 -21.74
CA ALA A 84 4.46 -2.34 -22.41
C ALA A 84 3.06 -2.66 -21.86
N VAL A 85 2.26 -3.30 -22.71
CA VAL A 85 0.97 -3.87 -22.34
C VAL A 85 1.09 -5.38 -22.47
N MET A 86 0.73 -6.11 -21.42
CA MET A 86 0.71 -7.57 -21.39
C MET A 86 -0.73 -8.07 -21.27
N SER A 87 -1.09 -9.07 -22.09
CA SER A 87 -2.33 -9.83 -21.92
C SER A 87 -2.14 -10.89 -20.84
N ALA A 88 -3.03 -10.93 -19.84
CA ALA A 88 -3.06 -11.93 -18.79
C ALA A 88 -3.44 -13.32 -19.30
N VAL A 89 -4.17 -13.42 -20.42
CA VAL A 89 -4.69 -14.70 -20.97
C VAL A 89 -3.58 -15.52 -21.62
N ASN A 90 -2.75 -14.89 -22.46
CA ASN A 90 -1.72 -15.57 -23.25
C ASN A 90 -0.29 -15.10 -22.94
N LEU A 91 -0.13 -14.18 -21.99
CA LEU A 91 1.15 -13.59 -21.59
C LEU A 91 1.91 -12.89 -22.73
N SER A 92 1.22 -12.57 -23.83
CA SER A 92 1.82 -11.81 -24.93
C SER A 92 2.01 -10.36 -24.52
N THR A 93 3.16 -9.80 -24.87
CA THR A 93 3.56 -8.44 -24.52
C THR A 93 3.70 -7.59 -25.77
N LYS A 94 3.11 -6.41 -25.76
CA LYS A 94 3.25 -5.39 -26.81
C LYS A 94 3.88 -4.13 -26.23
N ILE A 95 4.98 -3.68 -26.83
CA ILE A 95 5.57 -2.38 -26.48
C ILE A 95 4.69 -1.27 -27.05
N VAL A 96 4.23 -0.36 -26.19
CA VAL A 96 3.42 0.81 -26.59
C VAL A 96 4.24 2.09 -26.61
N MET A 97 5.30 2.18 -25.80
CA MET A 97 6.26 3.30 -25.84
C MET A 97 7.67 2.79 -25.60
N ASN A 98 8.60 3.17 -26.47
CA ASN A 98 9.99 2.79 -26.33
C ASN A 98 10.73 3.59 -25.24
N ASN A 99 11.80 3.01 -24.71
CA ASN A 99 12.66 3.61 -23.71
C ASN A 99 13.27 4.95 -24.16
N GLN A 100 13.59 5.09 -25.45
CA GLN A 100 14.13 6.35 -25.99
C GLN A 100 13.17 7.53 -25.82
N THR A 101 11.89 7.34 -26.10
CA THR A 101 10.85 8.36 -25.89
C THR A 101 10.59 8.55 -24.40
N TYR A 102 10.49 7.47 -23.64
CA TYR A 102 10.25 7.52 -22.19
C TYR A 102 11.34 8.31 -21.44
N ARG A 103 12.63 8.08 -21.75
CA ARG A 103 13.77 8.77 -21.13
C ARG A 103 13.81 10.28 -21.34
N ARG A 104 13.15 10.79 -22.39
CA ARG A 104 13.06 12.24 -22.62
C ARG A 104 12.30 12.94 -21.49
N PHE A 105 11.35 12.24 -20.88
CA PHE A 105 10.51 12.79 -19.81
C PHE A 105 10.89 12.23 -18.44
N ASN A 106 11.43 11.00 -18.38
CA ASN A 106 11.65 10.26 -17.13
C ASN A 106 10.39 10.32 -16.23
N ALA A 107 9.24 9.99 -16.83
CA ALA A 107 7.95 10.16 -16.20
C ALA A 107 7.84 9.34 -14.91
N VAL A 108 7.41 10.00 -13.84
CA VAL A 108 7.21 9.42 -12.51
C VAL A 108 5.97 8.52 -12.50
N ARG A 109 4.92 8.92 -13.23
CA ARG A 109 3.68 8.14 -13.42
C ARG A 109 3.25 8.17 -14.87
N PHE A 110 2.54 7.14 -15.29
CA PHE A 110 1.91 7.05 -16.60
C PHE A 110 0.53 6.39 -16.49
N SER A 111 -0.41 6.75 -17.38
CA SER A 111 -1.75 6.16 -17.44
C SER A 111 -2.26 6.09 -18.88
N MET A 112 -2.96 5.01 -19.23
CA MET A 112 -3.56 4.80 -20.55
C MET A 112 -4.94 5.46 -20.61
N SER A 113 -5.31 6.05 -21.75
CA SER A 113 -6.69 6.47 -22.00
C SER A 113 -7.61 5.25 -22.08
N PRO A 114 -8.89 5.35 -21.66
CA PRO A 114 -9.84 4.23 -21.73
C PRO A 114 -10.01 3.58 -23.12
N ASP A 115 -9.75 4.31 -24.20
CA ASP A 115 -9.78 3.80 -25.58
C ASP A 115 -8.43 3.27 -26.10
N HIS A 116 -7.41 3.24 -25.25
CA HIS A 116 -6.05 2.74 -25.52
C HIS A 116 -5.31 3.48 -26.64
N GLN A 117 -5.76 4.69 -27.00
CA GLN A 117 -5.13 5.50 -28.07
C GLN A 117 -4.00 6.39 -27.55
N TYR A 118 -4.03 6.77 -26.28
CA TYR A 118 -3.14 7.76 -25.71
C TYR A 118 -2.57 7.35 -24.35
N ILE A 119 -1.36 7.80 -24.04
CA ILE A 119 -0.72 7.63 -22.73
C ILE A 119 -0.46 9.01 -22.14
N LEU A 120 -0.92 9.25 -20.92
CA LEU A 120 -0.63 10.46 -20.15
C LEU A 120 0.62 10.20 -19.30
N LEU A 121 1.62 11.06 -19.44
CA LEU A 121 2.90 11.03 -18.73
C LEU A 121 2.96 12.18 -17.73
N VAL A 122 3.32 11.87 -16.49
CA VAL A 122 3.53 12.84 -15.40
C VAL A 122 5.03 12.96 -15.15
N HIS A 123 5.60 14.15 -15.38
CA HIS A 123 7.04 14.38 -15.21
C HIS A 123 7.31 15.76 -14.61
N ASN A 124 8.58 16.03 -14.29
CA ASN A 124 9.01 17.27 -13.66
C ASN A 124 8.18 17.61 -12.40
N THR A 125 8.07 16.64 -11.48
CA THR A 125 7.19 16.75 -10.31
C THR A 125 7.83 17.59 -9.20
N GLN A 126 7.09 18.54 -8.64
CA GLN A 126 7.44 19.29 -7.44
C GLN A 126 6.49 18.86 -6.32
N LYS A 127 7.02 18.21 -5.29
CA LYS A 127 6.21 17.73 -4.16
C LYS A 127 5.64 18.91 -3.36
N LEU A 128 4.35 18.84 -3.00
CA LEU A 128 3.69 19.82 -2.12
C LEU A 128 3.55 19.24 -0.71
N PHE A 129 2.61 18.31 -0.51
CA PHE A 129 2.40 17.59 0.75
C PHE A 129 2.71 16.09 0.58
N ARG A 130 2.04 15.18 1.30
CA ARG A 130 2.32 13.73 1.22
C ARG A 130 1.97 13.14 -0.14
N HIS A 131 0.80 13.47 -0.67
CA HIS A 131 0.23 12.92 -1.89
C HIS A 131 0.24 13.92 -3.04
N SER A 132 0.08 15.20 -2.76
CA SER A 132 -0.01 16.28 -3.75
C SER A 132 1.35 16.69 -4.30
N PHE A 133 1.34 17.07 -5.56
CA PHE A 133 2.49 17.54 -6.30
C PHE A 133 2.01 18.44 -7.45
N LEU A 134 2.85 19.38 -7.83
CA LEU A 134 2.74 20.06 -9.12
C LEU A 134 3.52 19.26 -10.15
N ALA A 135 3.01 19.13 -11.37
CA ALA A 135 3.74 18.43 -12.42
C ALA A 135 3.46 19.00 -13.80
N GLN A 136 4.38 18.72 -14.72
CA GLN A 136 4.12 18.88 -16.14
C GLN A 136 3.57 17.57 -16.70
N TYR A 137 2.56 17.71 -17.56
CA TYR A 137 1.86 16.58 -18.15
C TYR A 137 2.07 16.58 -19.66
N THR A 138 2.31 15.39 -20.21
CA THR A 138 2.51 15.20 -21.64
C THR A 138 1.73 13.98 -22.09
N VAL A 139 0.99 14.10 -23.17
CA VAL A 139 0.28 12.98 -23.78
C VAL A 139 1.10 12.44 -24.94
N PHE A 140 1.15 11.12 -25.04
CA PHE A 140 1.74 10.39 -26.14
C PHE A 140 0.64 9.67 -26.92
N ASP A 141 0.60 9.90 -28.24
CA ASP A 141 -0.24 9.19 -29.18
C ASP A 141 0.40 7.84 -29.54
N VAL A 142 -0.28 6.75 -29.20
CA VAL A 142 0.25 5.39 -29.37
C VAL A 142 0.34 4.99 -30.84
N GLN A 143 -0.53 5.51 -31.70
CA GLN A 143 -0.52 5.18 -33.13
C GLN A 143 0.46 6.04 -33.91
N ALA A 144 0.43 7.35 -33.67
CA ALA A 144 1.28 8.30 -34.40
C ALA A 144 2.72 8.39 -33.84
N GLY A 145 2.95 7.92 -32.61
CA GLY A 145 4.24 8.04 -31.92
C GLY A 145 4.62 9.49 -31.60
N GLN A 146 3.63 10.39 -31.51
CA GLN A 146 3.82 11.82 -31.29
C GLN A 146 3.51 12.20 -29.84
N THR A 147 4.17 13.23 -29.33
CA THR A 147 3.92 13.77 -27.98
C THR A 147 3.42 15.19 -28.05
N PHE A 148 2.50 15.55 -27.16
CA PHE A 148 2.00 16.92 -27.01
C PHE A 148 1.80 17.27 -25.53
N SER A 149 2.09 18.52 -25.17
CA SER A 149 1.95 19.00 -23.79
C SER A 149 0.47 19.19 -23.45
N VAL A 150 0.09 18.87 -22.21
CA VAL A 150 -1.25 19.17 -21.72
C VAL A 150 -1.29 20.65 -21.35
N THR A 151 -2.15 21.41 -22.03
CA THR A 151 -2.35 22.84 -21.80
C THR A 151 -3.84 23.17 -21.72
N VAL A 152 -4.17 24.26 -21.02
CA VAL A 152 -5.52 24.84 -20.99
C VAL A 152 -5.67 25.95 -22.04
N THR A 153 -4.58 26.61 -22.40
CA THR A 153 -4.55 27.65 -23.44
C THR A 153 -3.74 27.17 -24.65
N ASP A 154 -4.13 27.64 -25.84
CA ASP A 154 -3.44 27.36 -27.11
C ASP A 154 -2.15 28.18 -27.27
N ARG A 155 -1.62 28.77 -26.19
CA ARG A 155 -0.31 29.43 -26.23
C ARG A 155 0.76 28.34 -26.25
N ASP A 156 1.18 27.97 -27.45
CA ASP A 156 2.08 26.87 -27.83
C ASP A 156 3.41 26.73 -27.05
N ASN A 157 3.75 27.65 -26.14
CA ASN A 157 5.00 27.65 -25.39
C ASN A 157 4.86 27.52 -23.87
N ASP A 158 3.65 27.57 -23.30
CA ASP A 158 3.51 27.33 -21.86
C ASP A 158 3.37 25.83 -21.58
N LYS A 159 4.35 25.28 -20.85
CA LYS A 159 4.26 23.97 -20.20
C LYS A 159 3.91 24.20 -18.72
N PRO A 160 2.65 24.53 -18.40
CA PRO A 160 2.28 24.90 -17.05
C PRO A 160 2.50 23.73 -16.10
N PHE A 161 2.84 24.05 -14.86
CA PHE A 161 2.73 23.12 -13.76
C PHE A 161 1.25 23.01 -13.39
N LEU A 162 0.70 21.82 -13.58
CA LEU A 162 -0.69 21.51 -13.24
C LEU A 162 -0.72 20.87 -11.85
N VAL A 163 -1.81 21.10 -11.13
CA VAL A 163 -2.05 20.45 -9.82
C VAL A 163 -2.46 19.00 -10.03
N HIS A 164 -3.28 18.75 -11.04
CA HIS A 164 -3.70 17.40 -11.41
C HIS A 164 -4.12 17.33 -12.86
N ALA A 165 -3.92 16.17 -13.49
CA ALA A 165 -4.59 15.82 -14.73
C ALA A 165 -4.81 14.30 -14.79
N GLU A 166 -5.98 13.89 -15.24
CA GLU A 166 -6.33 12.49 -15.44
C GLU A 166 -7.26 12.29 -16.63
N TRP A 167 -7.25 11.08 -17.19
CA TRP A 167 -8.21 10.66 -18.21
C TRP A 167 -9.61 10.56 -17.61
N SER A 168 -10.61 10.87 -18.42
CA SER A 168 -11.99 10.51 -18.14
C SER A 168 -12.18 8.99 -18.08
N LYS A 169 -13.34 8.54 -17.60
CA LYS A 169 -13.66 7.10 -17.55
C LYS A 169 -14.01 6.50 -18.91
N ARG A 170 -14.22 7.31 -19.95
CA ARG A 170 -14.63 6.86 -21.28
C ARG A 170 -13.96 7.68 -22.38
N GLY A 171 -13.42 6.98 -23.39
CA GLY A 171 -12.75 7.62 -24.53
C GLY A 171 -11.36 8.13 -24.16
N HIS A 172 -11.06 9.37 -24.52
CA HIS A 172 -9.76 10.03 -24.33
C HIS A 172 -9.88 11.48 -23.88
N SER A 173 -11.01 11.87 -23.26
CA SER A 173 -11.12 13.21 -22.71
C SER A 173 -10.29 13.36 -21.43
N LEU A 174 -9.84 14.59 -21.14
CA LEU A 174 -9.00 14.92 -19.99
C LEU A 174 -9.73 15.84 -19.03
N ILE A 175 -9.55 15.58 -17.74
CA ILE A 175 -9.85 16.53 -16.67
C ILE A 175 -8.52 17.13 -16.22
N ILE A 176 -8.44 18.44 -16.20
CA ILE A 176 -7.23 19.21 -15.87
C ILE A 176 -7.57 20.14 -14.71
N ILE A 177 -6.69 20.21 -13.71
CA ILE A 177 -6.80 21.15 -12.60
C ILE A 177 -5.61 22.11 -12.67
N LEU A 178 -5.91 23.37 -12.99
CA LEU A 178 -4.97 24.47 -13.11
C LEU A 178 -5.41 25.59 -12.18
N ASP A 179 -4.49 26.11 -11.36
CA ASP A 179 -4.78 27.15 -10.37
C ASP A 179 -6.02 26.85 -9.52
N TYR A 180 -6.19 25.55 -9.19
CA TYR A 180 -7.29 25.00 -8.40
C TYR A 180 -8.69 25.12 -9.03
N ASP A 181 -8.79 25.48 -10.31
CA ASP A 181 -10.01 25.34 -11.10
C ASP A 181 -9.96 24.13 -12.03
N ILE A 182 -11.13 23.54 -12.25
CA ILE A 182 -11.31 22.35 -13.04
C ILE A 182 -11.61 22.75 -14.49
N TYR A 183 -10.94 22.09 -15.42
CA TYR A 183 -11.12 22.21 -16.86
C TYR A 183 -11.38 20.84 -17.46
N TYR A 184 -12.28 20.80 -18.44
CA TYR A 184 -12.62 19.61 -19.20
C TYR A 184 -12.20 19.79 -20.65
N ARG A 185 -11.42 18.84 -21.16
CA ARG A 185 -10.90 18.84 -22.53
C ARG A 185 -11.36 17.57 -23.26
N PRO A 186 -12.34 17.66 -24.18
CA PRO A 186 -12.88 16.49 -24.86
C PRO A 186 -11.87 15.71 -25.71
N HIS A 187 -10.91 16.42 -26.33
CA HIS A 187 -9.86 15.79 -27.13
C HIS A 187 -8.48 16.34 -26.74
N PRO A 188 -7.47 15.47 -26.54
CA PRO A 188 -6.25 15.85 -25.83
C PRO A 188 -5.34 16.77 -26.67
N ARG A 189 -5.50 16.78 -28.01
CA ARG A 189 -4.70 17.61 -28.93
C ARG A 189 -5.45 18.79 -29.56
N THR A 190 -6.73 18.63 -29.85
CA THR A 190 -7.51 19.55 -30.72
C THR A 190 -8.81 19.95 -30.05
N GLY A 191 -9.40 21.05 -30.51
CA GLY A 191 -10.68 21.52 -30.01
C GLY A 191 -10.58 22.35 -28.72
N PRO A 192 -11.70 22.95 -28.30
CA PRO A 192 -11.73 23.86 -27.16
C PRO A 192 -11.57 23.14 -25.82
N VAL A 193 -11.02 23.87 -24.86
CA VAL A 193 -11.00 23.49 -23.44
C VAL A 193 -12.13 24.23 -22.72
N TYR A 194 -12.91 23.52 -21.93
CA TYR A 194 -14.06 24.06 -21.22
C TYR A 194 -13.75 24.21 -19.73
N ARG A 195 -13.92 25.42 -19.20
CA ARG A 195 -13.75 25.66 -17.76
C ARG A 195 -15.01 25.22 -17.01
N VAL A 196 -14.85 24.31 -16.05
CA VAL A 196 -15.94 23.74 -15.24
C VAL A 196 -16.20 24.60 -14.00
N THR A 197 -15.14 25.11 -13.37
CA THR A 197 -15.22 25.95 -12.17
C THR A 197 -14.50 27.28 -12.38
N ASN A 198 -14.98 28.33 -11.71
CA ASN A 198 -14.41 29.68 -11.77
C ASN A 198 -14.36 30.37 -10.39
N THR A 199 -14.45 29.58 -9.32
CA THR A 199 -14.55 30.05 -7.94
C THR A 199 -13.25 29.89 -7.16
N ALA A 200 -12.23 29.27 -7.76
CA ALA A 200 -10.97 29.02 -7.08
C ALA A 200 -10.27 30.32 -6.68
N VAL A 201 -9.70 30.31 -5.48
CA VAL A 201 -8.85 31.37 -4.96
C VAL A 201 -7.60 30.67 -4.42
N PRO A 202 -6.44 30.77 -5.10
CA PRO A 202 -5.24 30.04 -4.70
C PRO A 202 -4.91 30.22 -3.21
N GLY A 203 -4.76 29.11 -2.50
CA GLY A 203 -4.50 29.08 -1.06
C GLY A 203 -5.71 29.29 -0.13
N LEU A 204 -6.92 29.46 -0.66
CA LEU A 204 -8.15 29.66 0.12
C LEU A 204 -9.33 28.80 -0.34
N ILE A 205 -9.56 28.72 -1.66
CA ILE A 205 -10.66 27.93 -2.23
C ILE A 205 -10.08 27.01 -3.30
N HIS A 206 -10.24 25.70 -3.10
CA HIS A 206 -9.74 24.68 -4.01
C HIS A 206 -10.88 23.84 -4.56
N ASN A 207 -10.91 23.63 -5.88
CA ASN A 207 -11.91 22.78 -6.53
C ASN A 207 -11.24 21.51 -7.08
N GLY A 208 -11.76 20.35 -6.69
CA GLY A 208 -11.34 19.04 -7.22
C GLY A 208 -10.02 18.50 -6.68
N VAL A 209 -9.34 19.24 -5.81
CA VAL A 209 -8.17 18.78 -5.04
C VAL A 209 -8.39 19.15 -3.57
N PRO A 210 -7.98 18.28 -2.64
CA PRO A 210 -8.17 18.53 -1.21
C PRO A 210 -7.28 19.65 -0.69
N ASP A 211 -7.73 20.29 0.39
CA ASP A 211 -6.88 21.10 1.25
C ASP A 211 -5.96 20.19 2.09
N TRP A 212 -5.11 20.79 2.94
CA TRP A 212 -4.18 20.01 3.77
C TRP A 212 -4.90 19.02 4.69
N LEU A 213 -6.01 19.42 5.33
CA LEU A 213 -6.73 18.55 6.26
C LEU A 213 -7.31 17.34 5.51
N TYR A 214 -7.98 17.57 4.36
CA TYR A 214 -8.55 16.47 3.61
C TYR A 214 -7.51 15.59 2.94
N GLU A 215 -6.37 16.13 2.51
CA GLU A 215 -5.31 15.33 1.92
C GLU A 215 -4.71 14.36 2.94
N GLU A 216 -4.33 14.85 4.12
CA GLU A 216 -3.52 14.09 5.08
C GLU A 216 -4.36 13.25 6.05
N GLU A 217 -5.54 13.71 6.45
CA GLU A 217 -6.28 13.12 7.58
C GLU A 217 -7.61 12.46 7.16
N ILE A 218 -8.25 12.91 6.08
CA ILE A 218 -9.60 12.45 5.71
C ILE A 218 -9.61 11.54 4.47
N LEU A 219 -9.08 12.00 3.33
CA LEU A 219 -9.14 11.26 2.06
C LEU A 219 -7.88 10.43 1.79
N ASN A 220 -6.71 10.84 2.30
CA ASN A 220 -5.43 10.19 1.99
C ASN A 220 -5.14 10.08 0.48
N ASP A 221 -5.57 11.09 -0.29
CA ASP A 221 -5.43 11.16 -1.74
C ASP A 221 -5.17 12.62 -2.17
N ASN A 222 -4.57 12.82 -3.34
CA ASN A 222 -4.25 14.14 -3.87
C ASN A 222 -5.34 14.73 -4.77
N LYS A 223 -6.47 14.04 -4.90
CA LYS A 223 -7.61 14.45 -5.73
C LYS A 223 -8.92 14.28 -5.00
N ALA A 224 -9.87 15.14 -5.34
CA ALA A 224 -11.23 15.12 -4.84
C ALA A 224 -12.21 15.28 -6.01
N ILE A 225 -11.98 14.50 -7.06
CA ILE A 225 -12.83 14.37 -8.25
C ILE A 225 -13.19 12.91 -8.48
N TRP A 226 -14.45 12.68 -8.86
CA TRP A 226 -14.98 11.35 -9.16
C TRP A 226 -15.86 11.45 -10.38
N MET A 227 -15.48 10.77 -11.45
CA MET A 227 -16.26 10.73 -12.69
C MET A 227 -17.14 9.48 -12.74
N SER A 228 -18.36 9.66 -13.20
CA SER A 228 -19.30 8.59 -13.51
C SER A 228 -18.75 7.62 -14.57
N ARG A 229 -19.24 6.37 -14.57
CA ARG A 229 -18.74 5.32 -15.47
C ARG A 229 -18.91 5.64 -16.96
N ASP A 230 -19.94 6.39 -17.31
CA ASP A 230 -20.20 6.82 -18.70
C ASP A 230 -19.36 8.03 -19.13
N GLY A 231 -18.74 8.74 -18.18
CA GLY A 231 -17.94 9.93 -18.43
C GLY A 231 -18.76 11.21 -18.66
N HIS A 232 -20.05 11.24 -18.32
CA HIS A 232 -20.89 12.42 -18.53
C HIS A 232 -21.06 13.28 -17.28
N MET A 233 -21.04 12.67 -16.10
CA MET A 233 -21.13 13.39 -14.83
C MET A 233 -19.78 13.42 -14.11
N LEU A 234 -19.41 14.58 -13.60
CA LEU A 234 -18.23 14.79 -12.74
C LEU A 234 -18.68 15.29 -11.38
N LEU A 235 -18.42 14.51 -10.33
CA LEU A 235 -18.54 14.98 -8.95
C LEU A 235 -17.18 15.54 -8.52
N TYR A 236 -17.18 16.71 -7.90
CA TYR A 236 -15.98 17.30 -7.30
C TYR A 236 -16.30 17.93 -5.95
N ALA A 237 -15.30 17.99 -5.08
CA ALA A 237 -15.37 18.74 -3.84
C ALA A 237 -14.76 20.15 -4.00
N SER A 238 -15.38 21.13 -3.34
CA SER A 238 -14.85 22.47 -3.15
C SER A 238 -14.53 22.66 -1.68
N PHE A 239 -13.28 23.00 -1.37
CA PHE A 239 -12.78 23.23 -0.01
C PHE A 239 -12.59 24.73 0.19
N ASN A 240 -13.22 25.28 1.22
CA ASN A 240 -13.13 26.69 1.56
C ASN A 240 -12.46 26.88 2.92
N ASP A 241 -11.20 27.32 2.86
CA ASP A 241 -10.32 27.58 4.01
C ASP A 241 -10.37 29.02 4.52
N THR A 242 -11.29 29.86 4.01
CA THR A 242 -11.31 31.29 4.36
C THR A 242 -11.40 31.58 5.85
N LEU A 243 -12.09 30.72 6.62
CA LEU A 243 -12.24 30.82 8.07
C LEU A 243 -11.25 29.95 8.86
N VAL A 244 -10.44 29.14 8.18
CA VAL A 244 -9.40 28.30 8.80
C VAL A 244 -8.21 29.17 9.17
N GLN A 245 -7.63 28.97 10.35
CA GLN A 245 -6.49 29.77 10.79
C GLN A 245 -5.21 29.43 10.01
N GLU A 246 -4.31 30.42 9.86
CA GLU A 246 -2.99 30.20 9.25
C GLU A 246 -1.96 29.79 10.29
N PHE A 247 -1.27 28.69 10.02
CA PHE A 247 -0.01 28.35 10.65
C PHE A 247 1.15 28.95 9.84
N GLN A 248 1.94 29.80 10.49
CA GLN A 248 3.11 30.45 9.89
C GLN A 248 4.40 29.80 10.40
N PHE A 249 5.33 29.50 9.49
CA PHE A 249 6.61 28.89 9.83
C PHE A 249 7.77 29.51 9.03
N PRO A 250 8.97 29.62 9.63
CA PRO A 250 10.14 30.12 8.94
C PRO A 250 10.63 29.09 7.91
N TRP A 251 10.90 29.57 6.70
CA TRP A 251 11.52 28.85 5.60
C TRP A 251 12.88 29.46 5.28
N TYR A 252 13.94 28.73 5.59
CA TYR A 252 15.33 29.21 5.45
C TYR A 252 15.90 29.05 4.04
N GLY A 253 15.10 28.58 3.09
CA GLY A 253 15.54 28.35 1.71
C GLY A 253 16.19 26.99 1.48
N VAL A 254 16.68 26.79 0.26
CA VAL A 254 17.44 25.59 -0.14
C VAL A 254 18.91 26.00 -0.28
N SER A 255 19.82 25.20 0.29
CA SER A 255 21.27 25.51 0.34
C SER A 255 21.94 25.80 -1.02
N GLN A 256 21.32 25.38 -2.12
CA GLN A 256 21.85 25.54 -3.49
C GLN A 256 21.29 26.76 -4.22
N ASP A 257 20.29 27.45 -3.66
CA ASP A 257 19.69 28.63 -4.28
C ASP A 257 20.42 29.89 -3.83
N THR A 258 21.35 30.38 -4.67
CA THR A 258 22.10 31.61 -4.41
C THR A 258 21.24 32.87 -4.48
N GLN A 259 19.98 32.79 -4.92
CA GLN A 259 19.08 33.95 -5.01
C GLN A 259 18.33 34.22 -3.70
N GLN A 260 18.26 33.26 -2.78
CA GLN A 260 17.52 33.41 -1.53
C GLN A 260 18.42 33.92 -0.39
N LEU A 261 18.67 35.23 -0.35
CA LEU A 261 19.55 35.88 0.65
C LEU A 261 18.97 35.96 2.07
N TYR A 262 17.64 35.91 2.21
CA TYR A 262 16.95 36.06 3.50
C TYR A 262 15.88 34.97 3.70
N PRO A 263 15.70 34.46 4.94
CA PRO A 263 14.59 33.58 5.27
C PRO A 263 13.24 34.22 4.98
N GLN A 264 12.27 33.40 4.60
CA GLN A 264 10.89 33.81 4.34
C GLN A 264 9.96 33.18 5.37
N ILE A 265 8.83 33.81 5.67
CA ILE A 265 7.75 33.17 6.42
C ILE A 265 6.79 32.57 5.39
N ARG A 266 6.55 31.26 5.47
CA ARG A 266 5.49 30.58 4.72
C ARG A 266 4.28 30.38 5.62
N SER A 267 3.09 30.41 5.03
CA SER A 267 1.84 30.13 5.73
C SER A 267 1.12 28.93 5.12
N LEU A 268 0.36 28.24 5.97
CA LEU A 268 -0.49 27.12 5.61
C LEU A 268 -1.81 27.25 6.40
N ARG A 269 -2.96 27.11 5.74
CA ARG A 269 -4.24 26.99 6.43
C ARG A 269 -4.28 25.62 7.11
N TYR A 270 -4.31 25.61 8.44
CA TYR A 270 -4.13 24.41 9.25
C TYR A 270 -5.06 24.46 10.47
N PRO A 271 -6.14 23.67 10.49
CA PRO A 271 -7.06 23.65 11.62
C PRO A 271 -6.45 22.86 12.79
N LYS A 272 -6.07 23.56 13.85
CA LYS A 272 -5.67 22.94 15.13
C LYS A 272 -6.88 22.41 15.92
N PRO A 273 -6.67 21.52 16.90
CA PRO A 273 -7.75 21.02 17.75
C PRO A 273 -8.64 22.14 18.29
N GLY A 274 -9.96 22.01 18.10
CA GLY A 274 -10.96 22.98 18.55
C GLY A 274 -11.14 24.23 17.66
N THR A 275 -10.32 24.43 16.63
CA THR A 275 -10.43 25.58 15.71
C THR A 275 -11.38 25.30 14.54
N THR A 276 -11.70 26.31 13.72
CA THR A 276 -12.60 26.16 12.56
C THR A 276 -12.00 25.25 11.49
N ASN A 277 -12.79 24.29 11.00
CA ASN A 277 -12.43 23.41 9.88
C ASN A 277 -12.72 24.05 8.51
N PRO A 278 -12.14 23.53 7.42
CA PRO A 278 -12.58 23.85 6.06
C PRO A 278 -14.09 23.64 5.91
N HIS A 279 -14.77 24.59 5.27
CA HIS A 279 -16.14 24.38 4.85
C HIS A 279 -16.14 23.67 3.49
N VAL A 280 -16.75 22.49 3.44
CA VAL A 280 -16.67 21.61 2.27
C VAL A 280 -18.03 21.44 1.60
N THR A 281 -18.05 21.62 0.29
CA THR A 281 -19.26 21.46 -0.53
C THR A 281 -18.98 20.50 -1.68
N LEU A 282 -19.88 19.55 -1.92
CA LEU A 282 -19.82 18.66 -3.07
C LEU A 282 -20.68 19.22 -4.20
N TYR A 283 -20.18 19.13 -5.43
CA TYR A 283 -20.88 19.57 -6.64
C TYR A 283 -20.88 18.46 -7.68
N VAL A 284 -21.95 18.40 -8.48
CA VAL A 284 -22.04 17.56 -9.68
C VAL A 284 -22.11 18.46 -10.91
N ALA A 285 -21.17 18.29 -11.82
CA ALA A 285 -21.12 18.94 -13.13
C ALA A 285 -21.60 17.98 -14.22
N ASP A 286 -22.55 18.44 -15.04
CA ASP A 286 -22.97 17.75 -16.26
C ASP A 286 -22.06 18.18 -17.43
N LEU A 287 -21.30 17.21 -17.95
CA LEU A 287 -20.35 17.35 -19.05
C LEU A 287 -20.89 16.80 -20.38
N ALA A 288 -22.15 16.36 -20.44
CA ALA A 288 -22.76 15.82 -21.66
C ALA A 288 -22.85 16.88 -22.77
N ASP A 289 -23.12 18.15 -22.41
CA ASP A 289 -22.97 19.31 -23.27
C ASP A 289 -21.88 20.25 -22.74
N PRO A 290 -20.62 20.08 -23.17
CA PRO A 290 -19.49 20.88 -22.69
C PRO A 290 -19.65 22.38 -22.91
N LYS A 291 -20.51 22.82 -23.84
CA LYS A 291 -20.75 24.26 -24.08
C LYS A 291 -21.65 24.88 -23.01
N ASN A 292 -22.46 24.07 -22.33
CA ASN A 292 -23.43 24.50 -21.33
C ASN A 292 -23.30 23.68 -20.04
N ILE A 293 -22.09 23.62 -19.48
CA ILE A 293 -21.81 22.87 -18.25
C ILE A 293 -22.63 23.44 -17.11
N ARG A 294 -23.49 22.61 -16.52
CA ARG A 294 -24.31 22.96 -15.37
C ARG A 294 -23.76 22.27 -14.14
N THR A 295 -23.45 23.05 -13.12
CA THR A 295 -23.04 22.57 -11.80
C THR A 295 -24.20 22.65 -10.82
N ARG A 296 -24.40 21.61 -10.02
CA ARG A 296 -25.39 21.59 -8.95
C ARG A 296 -24.76 21.12 -7.65
N ASP A 297 -25.12 21.77 -6.56
CA ASP A 297 -24.73 21.35 -5.21
C ASP A 297 -25.36 19.99 -4.88
N LEU A 298 -24.54 19.07 -4.39
CA LEU A 298 -24.99 17.86 -3.74
C LEU A 298 -25.20 18.17 -2.26
N LYS A 299 -26.44 18.00 -1.79
CA LYS A 299 -26.84 18.42 -0.45
C LYS A 299 -26.63 17.29 0.56
N PRO A 300 -25.91 17.53 1.67
CA PRO A 300 -25.65 16.51 2.70
C PRO A 300 -26.95 15.99 3.33
N PRO A 301 -26.96 14.87 4.06
CA PRO A 301 -28.18 14.38 4.71
C PRO A 301 -28.74 15.40 5.71
N ILE A 302 -30.06 15.36 5.91
CA ILE A 302 -30.79 16.32 6.76
C ILE A 302 -30.19 16.43 8.18
N ALA A 303 -29.66 15.34 8.72
CA ALA A 303 -28.99 15.31 10.02
C ALA A 303 -27.82 16.32 10.16
N PHE A 304 -27.17 16.68 9.05
CA PHE A 304 -26.10 17.69 9.02
C PHE A 304 -26.56 19.05 8.47
N GLN A 305 -27.79 19.15 7.95
CA GLN A 305 -28.36 20.41 7.47
C GLN A 305 -29.07 21.22 8.56
N GLN A 306 -29.58 20.56 9.60
CA GLN A 306 -30.49 21.17 10.59
C GLN A 306 -29.84 22.23 11.49
N SER A 307 -28.52 22.27 11.58
CA SER A 307 -27.81 23.38 12.21
C SER A 307 -26.68 23.86 11.30
N GLN A 308 -26.67 25.15 10.99
CA GLN A 308 -25.58 25.84 10.27
C GLN A 308 -24.21 25.69 10.95
N THR A 309 -24.17 25.22 12.20
CA THR A 309 -22.95 25.00 12.99
C THR A 309 -22.51 23.53 13.05
N THR A 310 -23.19 22.61 12.37
CA THR A 310 -22.78 21.20 12.39
C THR A 310 -21.67 20.97 11.39
N ASP A 311 -20.43 21.01 11.87
CA ASP A 311 -19.28 20.61 11.07
C ASP A 311 -19.36 19.10 10.76
N TYR A 312 -19.10 18.77 9.50
CA TYR A 312 -19.06 17.39 9.01
C TYR A 312 -17.87 17.21 8.08
N TYR A 313 -17.53 15.95 7.86
CA TYR A 313 -16.59 15.50 6.86
C TYR A 313 -17.30 14.58 5.86
N PHE A 314 -16.68 14.41 4.70
CA PHE A 314 -16.98 13.29 3.81
C PHE A 314 -15.67 12.54 3.57
N ASN A 315 -15.73 11.21 3.49
CA ASN A 315 -14.52 10.39 3.39
C ASN A 315 -14.56 9.37 2.24
N GLY A 316 -15.70 9.23 1.56
CA GLY A 316 -15.83 8.28 0.45
C GLY A 316 -16.95 8.64 -0.51
N VAL A 317 -16.69 8.47 -1.80
CA VAL A 317 -17.63 8.70 -2.89
C VAL A 317 -17.59 7.52 -3.85
N SER A 318 -18.76 7.02 -4.25
CA SER A 318 -18.90 5.93 -5.20
C SER A 318 -20.09 6.19 -6.12
N TRP A 319 -19.85 6.25 -7.43
CA TRP A 319 -20.92 6.36 -8.42
C TRP A 319 -21.66 5.04 -8.55
N VAL A 320 -23.00 5.09 -8.41
CA VAL A 320 -23.88 3.93 -8.62
C VAL A 320 -24.35 3.89 -10.07
N SER A 321 -24.79 5.05 -10.57
CA SER A 321 -25.23 5.26 -11.95
C SER A 321 -25.01 6.72 -12.35
N ALA A 322 -25.32 7.12 -13.58
CA ALA A 322 -25.23 8.54 -13.99
C ALA A 322 -26.17 9.47 -13.20
N THR A 323 -27.18 8.92 -12.52
CA THR A 323 -28.18 9.69 -11.76
C THR A 323 -28.08 9.51 -10.26
N GLU A 324 -27.24 8.59 -9.78
CA GLU A 324 -27.15 8.22 -8.36
C GLU A 324 -25.70 8.09 -7.93
N VAL A 325 -25.36 8.74 -6.81
CA VAL A 325 -24.03 8.69 -6.21
C VAL A 325 -24.14 8.42 -4.72
N ALA A 326 -23.26 7.58 -4.21
CA ALA A 326 -23.15 7.29 -2.79
C ALA A 326 -22.06 8.14 -2.16
N VAL A 327 -22.36 8.75 -1.02
CA VAL A 327 -21.41 9.56 -0.25
C VAL A 327 -21.44 9.11 1.21
N ILE A 328 -20.25 8.93 1.77
CA ILE A 328 -20.05 8.63 3.19
C ILE A 328 -19.76 9.94 3.92
N TRP A 329 -20.57 10.23 4.91
CA TRP A 329 -20.48 11.41 5.75
C TRP A 329 -20.11 11.03 7.17
N MET A 330 -19.35 11.89 7.84
CA MET A 330 -19.01 11.76 9.25
C MET A 330 -19.25 13.08 9.95
N ASN A 331 -19.66 13.04 11.21
CA ASN A 331 -19.69 14.27 12.02
C ASN A 331 -18.27 14.66 12.45
N ARG A 332 -18.08 15.92 12.87
CA ARG A 332 -16.77 16.41 13.33
C ARG A 332 -16.17 15.61 14.49
N ALA A 333 -17.00 15.09 15.41
CA ALA A 333 -16.53 14.24 16.52
C ALA A 333 -16.16 12.81 16.07
N GLN A 334 -16.41 12.46 14.80
CA GLN A 334 -16.12 11.17 14.18
C GLN A 334 -16.70 9.97 14.94
N ASN A 335 -17.80 10.14 15.66
CA ASN A 335 -18.48 9.07 16.38
C ASN A 335 -19.77 8.59 15.67
N ILE A 336 -20.13 9.21 14.55
CA ILE A 336 -21.24 8.81 13.68
C ILE A 336 -20.75 8.83 12.23
N SER A 337 -20.98 7.74 11.50
CA SER A 337 -20.80 7.64 10.05
C SER A 337 -22.12 7.28 9.37
N MET A 338 -22.41 7.90 8.24
CA MET A 338 -23.62 7.66 7.45
C MET A 338 -23.26 7.44 5.98
N VAL A 339 -23.69 6.30 5.43
CA VAL A 339 -23.68 6.07 3.99
C VAL A 339 -24.99 6.58 3.41
N THR A 340 -24.89 7.50 2.45
CA THR A 340 -26.04 8.12 1.81
C THR A 340 -26.08 7.83 0.32
N LEU A 341 -27.27 7.85 -0.27
CA LEU A 341 -27.50 7.79 -1.70
C LEU A 341 -28.13 9.11 -2.14
N CYS A 342 -27.45 9.82 -3.04
CA CYS A 342 -27.83 11.14 -3.52
C CYS A 342 -28.30 11.03 -4.98
N LYS A 343 -29.49 11.56 -5.29
CA LYS A 343 -30.14 11.35 -6.59
C LYS A 343 -30.33 12.64 -7.39
N SER A 344 -30.05 12.58 -8.68
CA SER A 344 -30.41 13.59 -9.68
C SER A 344 -31.94 13.76 -9.75
N PRO A 345 -32.47 14.98 -10.03
CA PRO A 345 -31.76 16.20 -10.42
C PRO A 345 -31.44 17.14 -9.25
N MET A 346 -32.02 16.91 -8.07
CA MET A 346 -31.86 17.81 -6.93
C MET A 346 -30.65 17.45 -6.05
N TRP A 347 -30.09 16.25 -6.21
CA TRP A 347 -28.93 15.75 -5.48
C TRP A 347 -29.08 15.80 -3.95
N TYR A 348 -30.30 15.50 -3.46
CA TYR A 348 -30.54 15.28 -2.03
C TYR A 348 -30.06 13.90 -1.63
N CYS A 349 -29.21 13.85 -0.60
CA CYS A 349 -28.70 12.61 -0.03
C CYS A 349 -29.66 12.01 1.00
N GLN A 350 -30.08 10.76 0.76
CA GLN A 350 -30.88 9.97 1.67
C GLN A 350 -30.02 8.93 2.39
N GLU A 351 -30.18 8.82 3.70
CA GLU A 351 -29.45 7.85 4.51
C GLU A 351 -29.85 6.40 4.16
N THR A 352 -28.85 5.56 3.93
CA THR A 352 -29.01 4.12 3.66
C THR A 352 -28.48 3.25 4.79
N GLN A 353 -27.41 3.69 5.45
CA GLN A 353 -26.79 3.02 6.60
C GLN A 353 -26.23 4.07 7.56
N ARG A 354 -26.31 3.77 8.86
CA ARG A 354 -25.67 4.54 9.92
C ARG A 354 -24.89 3.61 10.84
N VAL A 355 -23.69 4.03 11.19
CA VAL A 355 -22.82 3.37 12.16
C VAL A 355 -22.47 4.40 13.23
N THR A 356 -22.55 3.99 14.49
CA THR A 356 -22.29 4.84 15.66
C THR A 356 -21.28 4.17 16.58
N GLY A 357 -20.37 4.92 17.19
CA GLY A 357 -19.35 4.41 18.11
C GLY A 357 -19.85 4.00 19.50
N GLU A 358 -21.15 3.74 19.66
CA GLU A 358 -21.82 3.29 20.90
C GLU A 358 -21.38 4.02 22.20
N GLY A 359 -21.05 5.31 22.09
CA GLY A 359 -20.64 6.15 23.23
C GLY A 359 -19.25 5.86 23.82
N SER A 360 -18.48 4.94 23.24
CA SER A 360 -17.20 4.48 23.81
C SER A 360 -15.98 4.66 22.88
N GLY A 361 -16.15 5.34 21.74
CA GLY A 361 -15.03 5.63 20.84
C GLY A 361 -15.43 6.42 19.60
N TRP A 362 -14.57 6.35 18.58
CA TRP A 362 -14.81 6.87 17.24
C TRP A 362 -15.25 5.75 16.29
N VAL A 363 -15.85 6.14 15.17
CA VAL A 363 -16.18 5.24 14.07
C VAL A 363 -15.02 5.25 13.09
N GLU A 364 -14.51 4.07 12.76
CA GLU A 364 -13.52 3.94 11.70
C GLU A 364 -14.16 4.24 10.34
N ALA A 365 -13.52 5.12 9.57
CA ALA A 365 -13.95 5.50 8.24
C ALA A 365 -13.99 4.29 7.29
N PRO A 366 -15.17 3.87 6.78
CA PRO A 366 -15.25 2.80 5.79
C PRO A 366 -14.76 3.29 4.42
N PRO A 367 -14.15 2.41 3.59
CA PRO A 367 -13.85 2.74 2.21
C PRO A 367 -15.15 2.99 1.41
N PRO A 368 -15.07 3.64 0.24
CA PRO A 368 -16.20 3.78 -0.66
C PRO A 368 -16.91 2.43 -0.93
N PRO A 369 -18.25 2.35 -0.81
CA PRO A 369 -18.98 1.10 -1.00
C PRO A 369 -18.91 0.62 -2.46
N ILE A 370 -18.90 -0.71 -2.62
CA ILE A 370 -18.89 -1.38 -3.93
C ILE A 370 -20.32 -1.83 -4.25
N PHE A 371 -20.91 -1.29 -5.31
CA PHE A 371 -22.29 -1.56 -5.72
C PHE A 371 -22.40 -2.75 -6.67
N SER A 372 -23.53 -3.45 -6.57
CA SER A 372 -23.98 -4.37 -7.61
C SER A 372 -24.33 -3.61 -8.88
N GLU A 373 -24.38 -4.32 -10.00
CA GLU A 373 -24.71 -3.72 -11.31
C GLU A 373 -26.10 -3.07 -11.33
N ASP A 374 -27.06 -3.58 -10.56
CA ASP A 374 -28.40 -3.02 -10.43
C ASP A 374 -28.49 -1.83 -9.45
N GLY A 375 -27.41 -1.52 -8.72
CA GLY A 375 -27.35 -0.44 -7.73
C GLY A 375 -28.15 -0.66 -6.45
N ASN A 376 -28.86 -1.80 -6.30
CA ASN A 376 -29.75 -2.04 -5.16
C ASN A 376 -29.02 -2.56 -3.91
N THR A 377 -27.87 -3.21 -4.11
CA THR A 377 -27.09 -3.80 -3.03
C THR A 377 -25.66 -3.28 -3.11
N TYR A 378 -25.05 -3.01 -1.95
CA TYR A 378 -23.64 -2.70 -1.89
C TYR A 378 -22.94 -3.45 -0.77
N LEU A 379 -21.63 -3.65 -0.95
CA LEU A 379 -20.74 -4.16 0.07
C LEU A 379 -19.97 -3.01 0.70
N THR A 380 -19.86 -3.05 2.02
CA THR A 380 -19.06 -2.11 2.81
C THR A 380 -18.40 -2.84 3.97
N LEU A 381 -17.48 -2.16 4.66
CA LEU A 381 -16.90 -2.63 5.90
C LEU A 381 -17.60 -1.95 7.08
N ALA A 382 -18.07 -2.74 8.04
CA ALA A 382 -18.73 -2.23 9.24
C ALA A 382 -18.38 -3.10 10.46
N PRO A 383 -18.46 -2.54 11.68
CA PRO A 383 -18.24 -3.30 12.90
C PRO A 383 -19.37 -4.33 13.08
N VAL A 384 -19.00 -5.58 13.30
CA VAL A 384 -19.92 -6.69 13.60
C VAL A 384 -19.54 -7.27 14.96
N ARG A 385 -20.52 -7.44 15.84
CA ARG A 385 -20.31 -7.96 17.20
C ARG A 385 -20.10 -9.46 17.17
N ASP A 386 -19.06 -9.93 17.84
CA ASP A 386 -18.77 -11.35 18.03
C ASP A 386 -18.76 -11.73 19.51
N GLY A 387 -19.96 -11.86 20.08
CA GLY A 387 -20.16 -12.28 21.47
C GLY A 387 -19.45 -11.38 22.49
N ALA A 388 -18.64 -12.01 23.35
CA ALA A 388 -17.83 -11.33 24.37
C ALA A 388 -16.48 -10.81 23.84
N ALA A 389 -16.06 -11.23 22.65
CA ALA A 389 -14.80 -10.81 22.05
C ALA A 389 -14.83 -9.36 21.51
N GLY A 390 -16.02 -8.76 21.43
CA GLY A 390 -16.20 -7.36 21.04
C GLY A 390 -16.67 -7.19 19.61
N TYR A 391 -16.27 -6.09 18.97
CA TYR A 391 -16.61 -5.77 17.59
C TYR A 391 -15.38 -5.90 16.70
N PHE A 392 -15.57 -6.50 15.52
CA PHE A 392 -14.53 -6.62 14.51
C PHE A 392 -15.05 -6.08 13.18
N ARG A 393 -14.14 -5.53 12.37
CA ARG A 393 -14.48 -5.00 11.06
C ARG A 393 -14.73 -6.13 10.06
N HIS A 394 -15.94 -6.20 9.51
CA HIS A 394 -16.36 -7.28 8.61
C HIS A 394 -17.05 -6.76 7.36
N VAL A 395 -17.12 -7.60 6.33
CA VAL A 395 -17.88 -7.32 5.10
C VAL A 395 -19.37 -7.42 5.42
N VAL A 396 -20.10 -6.35 5.14
CA VAL A 396 -21.55 -6.29 5.29
C VAL A 396 -22.18 -5.96 3.94
N SER A 397 -23.18 -6.76 3.57
CA SER A 397 -24.05 -6.51 2.43
C SER A 397 -25.25 -5.69 2.87
N VAL A 398 -25.47 -4.56 2.20
CA VAL A 398 -26.59 -3.65 2.46
C VAL A 398 -27.51 -3.65 1.24
N ASN A 399 -28.74 -4.14 1.42
CA ASN A 399 -29.78 -4.03 0.41
C ASN A 399 -30.63 -2.79 0.69
N ILE A 400 -30.52 -1.79 -0.19
CA ILE A 400 -31.14 -0.46 -0.02
C ILE A 400 -32.67 -0.55 -0.06
N PRO A 401 -33.30 -1.17 -1.09
CA PRO A 401 -34.77 -1.21 -1.16
C PRO A 401 -35.42 -1.96 0.00
N LYS A 402 -34.80 -3.07 0.44
CA LYS A 402 -35.32 -3.90 1.54
C LYS A 402 -34.87 -3.42 2.92
N LYS A 403 -34.02 -2.38 3.01
CA LYS A 403 -33.39 -1.88 4.24
C LYS A 403 -32.78 -3.00 5.09
N ARG A 404 -32.11 -3.95 4.43
CA ARG A 404 -31.58 -5.16 5.06
C ARG A 404 -30.06 -5.11 5.11
N PHE A 405 -29.51 -5.38 6.29
CA PHE A 405 -28.07 -5.43 6.56
C PHE A 405 -27.71 -6.87 6.91
N ILE A 406 -26.79 -7.46 6.15
CA ILE A 406 -26.40 -8.86 6.32
C ILE A 406 -24.87 -8.92 6.42
N PRO A 407 -24.31 -9.27 7.58
CA PRO A 407 -22.90 -9.63 7.69
C PRO A 407 -22.59 -10.82 6.77
N ILE A 408 -21.64 -10.64 5.86
CA ILE A 408 -21.14 -11.70 4.96
C ILE A 408 -20.01 -12.46 5.67
N THR A 409 -19.15 -11.73 6.38
CA THR A 409 -18.11 -12.31 7.23
C THR A 409 -18.43 -12.03 8.70
N HIS A 410 -17.94 -12.90 9.58
CA HIS A 410 -18.01 -12.77 11.03
C HIS A 410 -16.88 -13.61 11.66
N GLY A 411 -16.52 -13.32 12.90
CA GLY A 411 -15.45 -14.00 13.63
C GLY A 411 -14.50 -13.03 14.32
N THR A 412 -13.58 -13.57 15.11
CA THR A 412 -12.54 -12.84 15.85
C THR A 412 -11.33 -12.52 14.96
N PHE A 413 -11.57 -11.87 13.83
CA PHE A 413 -10.57 -11.41 12.87
C PHE A 413 -11.09 -10.16 12.15
N GLU A 414 -10.20 -9.38 11.54
CA GLU A 414 -10.58 -8.14 10.87
C GLU A 414 -10.39 -8.21 9.37
N VAL A 415 -11.37 -7.71 8.63
CA VAL A 415 -11.28 -7.49 7.19
C VAL A 415 -10.69 -6.10 6.94
N MET A 416 -9.52 -6.06 6.31
CA MET A 416 -8.81 -4.82 6.02
C MET A 416 -9.29 -4.16 4.73
N LYS A 417 -9.64 -4.95 3.72
CA LYS A 417 -9.99 -4.45 2.38
C LYS A 417 -10.92 -5.44 1.67
N ILE A 418 -11.99 -4.93 1.07
CA ILE A 418 -12.73 -5.65 0.03
C ILE A 418 -11.92 -5.49 -1.27
N ALA A 419 -11.35 -6.59 -1.76
CA ALA A 419 -10.45 -6.57 -2.90
C ALA A 419 -11.19 -6.50 -4.23
N ALA A 420 -12.26 -7.29 -4.37
CA ALA A 420 -13.14 -7.30 -5.53
C ALA A 420 -14.48 -7.97 -5.20
N TRP A 421 -15.50 -7.67 -6.01
CA TRP A 421 -16.78 -8.38 -5.98
C TRP A 421 -17.13 -8.86 -7.37
N ASP A 422 -17.10 -10.18 -7.56
CA ASP A 422 -17.61 -10.86 -8.74
C ASP A 422 -19.13 -11.05 -8.56
N THR A 423 -19.89 -10.15 -9.19
CA THR A 423 -21.35 -10.16 -9.20
C THR A 423 -21.92 -11.33 -9.98
N SER A 424 -21.22 -11.82 -11.00
CA SER A 424 -21.67 -12.91 -11.86
C SER A 424 -21.67 -14.25 -11.12
N ASN A 425 -20.61 -14.53 -10.36
CA ASN A 425 -20.49 -15.76 -9.57
C ASN A 425 -20.89 -15.60 -8.10
N ASN A 426 -21.31 -14.40 -7.69
CA ASN A 426 -21.66 -14.07 -6.30
C ASN A 426 -20.51 -14.32 -5.32
N VAL A 427 -19.27 -13.97 -5.70
CA VAL A 427 -18.07 -14.18 -4.88
C VAL A 427 -17.45 -12.84 -4.48
N VAL A 428 -17.17 -12.70 -3.19
CA VAL A 428 -16.43 -11.55 -2.65
C VAL A 428 -15.02 -11.98 -2.32
N TYR A 429 -14.04 -11.23 -2.82
CA TYR A 429 -12.63 -11.38 -2.47
C TYR A 429 -12.25 -10.29 -1.49
N TYR A 430 -11.58 -10.65 -0.39
CA TYR A 430 -11.21 -9.70 0.65
C TYR A 430 -9.89 -10.09 1.32
N LEU A 431 -9.16 -9.09 1.81
CA LEU A 431 -7.98 -9.28 2.64
C LEU A 431 -8.39 -9.21 4.11
N ALA A 432 -7.98 -10.20 4.90
CA ALA A 432 -8.26 -10.25 6.33
C ALA A 432 -7.01 -10.59 7.13
N VAL A 433 -6.93 -9.98 8.32
CA VAL A 433 -5.86 -10.21 9.29
C VAL A 433 -6.34 -11.20 10.34
N SER A 434 -5.59 -12.30 10.47
CA SER A 434 -5.72 -13.23 11.58
C SER A 434 -4.33 -13.58 12.09
N LEU A 435 -4.12 -13.56 13.40
CA LEU A 435 -2.83 -13.86 14.05
C LEU A 435 -1.63 -13.10 13.44
N SER A 436 -1.81 -11.81 13.13
CA SER A 436 -0.80 -10.94 12.50
C SER A 436 -0.37 -11.34 11.08
N GLN A 437 -1.15 -12.19 10.40
CA GLN A 437 -0.95 -12.58 9.01
C GLN A 437 -2.06 -11.97 8.14
N LEU A 438 -1.71 -11.48 6.95
CA LEU A 438 -2.65 -10.86 6.01
C LEU A 438 -2.80 -11.77 4.79
N HIS A 439 -3.97 -12.40 4.67
CA HIS A 439 -4.27 -13.35 3.61
C HIS A 439 -5.46 -12.92 2.76
N LEU A 440 -5.48 -13.41 1.52
CA LEU A 440 -6.60 -13.26 0.60
C LEU A 440 -7.59 -14.39 0.85
N TYR A 441 -8.85 -14.02 1.03
CA TYR A 441 -9.97 -14.92 1.22
C TYR A 441 -11.02 -14.69 0.13
N SER A 442 -11.80 -15.73 -0.15
CA SER A 442 -13.02 -15.63 -0.95
C SER A 442 -14.21 -16.22 -0.19
N ILE A 443 -15.38 -15.63 -0.40
CA ILE A 443 -16.63 -16.13 0.17
C ILE A 443 -17.77 -15.90 -0.81
N LYS A 444 -18.69 -16.86 -0.92
CA LYS A 444 -19.93 -16.68 -1.68
C LYS A 444 -20.91 -15.84 -0.86
N THR A 445 -21.62 -14.90 -1.49
CA THR A 445 -22.61 -14.03 -0.82
C THR A 445 -23.89 -14.75 -0.40
N VAL A 446 -24.02 -16.05 -0.71
CA VAL A 446 -25.18 -16.87 -0.37
C VAL A 446 -25.06 -17.38 1.07
N SER A 447 -26.17 -17.32 1.80
CA SER A 447 -26.28 -17.78 3.20
C SER A 447 -25.76 -19.22 3.38
N GLY A 448 -24.95 -19.44 4.41
CA GLY A 448 -24.39 -20.76 4.76
C GLY A 448 -23.07 -21.11 4.08
N SER A 449 -22.50 -20.19 3.30
CA SER A 449 -21.18 -20.37 2.69
C SER A 449 -20.06 -20.16 3.70
N SER A 450 -19.04 -21.02 3.67
CA SER A 450 -17.82 -20.86 4.47
C SER A 450 -16.75 -20.09 3.67
N PRO A 451 -15.95 -19.22 4.31
CA PRO A 451 -14.85 -18.54 3.65
C PRO A 451 -13.74 -19.54 3.28
N VAL A 452 -13.12 -19.33 2.12
CA VAL A 452 -11.98 -20.10 1.63
C VAL A 452 -10.76 -19.20 1.63
N CYS A 453 -9.69 -19.61 2.32
CA CYS A 453 -8.41 -18.91 2.25
C CYS A 453 -7.67 -19.28 0.97
N ILE A 454 -7.34 -18.29 0.14
CA ILE A 454 -6.64 -18.48 -1.13
C ILE A 454 -5.12 -18.55 -0.92
N THR A 455 -4.57 -17.74 -0.02
CA THR A 455 -3.11 -17.59 0.17
C THR A 455 -2.59 -18.18 1.48
N CYS A 456 -3.41 -18.89 2.25
CA CYS A 456 -2.92 -19.55 3.45
C CYS A 456 -1.98 -20.70 3.08
N PRO A 457 -0.92 -20.93 3.87
CA PRO A 457 -0.12 -22.15 3.75
C PRO A 457 -1.01 -23.37 3.88
N LYS A 458 -0.82 -24.36 3.01
CA LYS A 458 -1.49 -25.65 3.17
C LYS A 458 -0.85 -26.34 4.37
N ALA A 459 -1.65 -26.72 5.36
CA ALA A 459 -1.17 -27.49 6.49
C ALA A 459 -0.44 -28.74 5.96
N ASN A 460 0.85 -28.84 6.26
CA ASN A 460 1.61 -30.04 5.99
C ASN A 460 1.21 -31.06 7.05
N PRO A 461 0.60 -32.21 6.70
CA PRO A 461 0.05 -33.15 7.69
C PRO A 461 1.11 -33.73 8.66
N ASP A 462 2.41 -33.52 8.41
CA ASP A 462 3.51 -34.09 9.20
C ASP A 462 4.07 -33.15 10.30
N LYS A 463 3.41 -32.01 10.62
CA LYS A 463 3.91 -31.05 11.63
C LYS A 463 2.91 -30.68 12.74
N GLU A 464 1.88 -31.50 12.96
CA GLU A 464 0.81 -31.19 13.91
C GLU A 464 1.04 -31.70 15.35
N GLU A 465 2.24 -32.18 15.70
CA GLU A 465 2.51 -32.74 17.03
C GLU A 465 3.25 -31.83 18.02
N ASP A 466 3.74 -30.65 17.62
CA ASP A 466 4.60 -29.81 18.50
C ASP A 466 3.96 -28.49 18.97
N THR A 467 2.71 -28.20 18.63
CA THR A 467 2.03 -26.93 18.97
C THR A 467 1.04 -27.01 20.14
N VAL A 468 0.83 -28.19 20.75
CA VAL A 468 -0.20 -28.39 21.80
C VAL A 468 0.32 -28.26 23.24
N HIS A 469 1.63 -28.04 23.47
CA HIS A 469 2.19 -28.00 24.83
C HIS A 469 2.84 -26.67 25.27
N ARG A 470 2.54 -25.54 24.62
CA ARG A 470 2.99 -24.21 25.09
C ARG A 470 1.90 -23.26 25.60
N THR A 471 0.66 -23.72 25.70
CA THR A 471 -0.47 -22.97 26.25
C THR A 471 -0.96 -23.55 27.57
N ALA A 472 -0.07 -23.64 28.54
CA ALA A 472 -0.43 -23.70 29.95
C ALA A 472 0.71 -23.07 30.76
N HIS A 473 0.40 -22.10 31.61
CA HIS A 473 1.30 -21.28 32.45
C HIS A 473 1.83 -19.99 31.81
N ALA A 474 0.92 -19.06 31.55
CA ALA A 474 1.21 -17.62 31.60
C ALA A 474 0.01 -16.87 32.22
N HIS A 475 -0.30 -17.23 33.47
CA HIS A 475 -1.13 -16.42 34.36
C HIS A 475 -0.42 -16.37 35.70
N GLU A 476 0.10 -15.19 36.02
CA GLU A 476 0.51 -14.63 37.32
C GLU A 476 1.56 -13.56 36.96
N GLY A 477 1.29 -12.26 37.07
CA GLY A 477 0.96 -11.58 38.32
C GLY A 477 2.19 -10.73 38.66
N PHE A 478 2.22 -9.49 38.17
CA PHE A 478 3.30 -8.54 38.42
C PHE A 478 3.12 -7.99 39.85
N SER A 479 3.94 -8.44 40.80
CA SER A 479 3.97 -7.93 42.17
C SER A 479 5.31 -7.25 42.47
N VAL A 480 5.20 -6.09 43.09
CA VAL A 480 6.24 -5.14 43.49
C VAL A 480 7.13 -5.72 44.60
N ASP A 481 8.45 -5.53 44.46
CA ASP A 481 9.47 -5.91 45.43
C ASP A 481 9.35 -5.11 46.75
N GLU A 482 9.29 -5.80 47.88
CA GLU A 482 9.58 -5.26 49.23
C GLU A 482 10.73 -6.07 49.86
N GLU A 483 11.68 -5.34 50.45
CA GLU A 483 12.94 -5.81 51.05
C GLU A 483 12.80 -6.39 52.48
N GLU A 484 13.83 -7.17 52.86
CA GLU A 484 14.27 -7.66 54.20
C GLU A 484 13.78 -9.05 54.71
N PRO A 485 14.54 -9.71 55.62
CA PRO A 485 15.99 -9.95 55.66
C PRO A 485 16.38 -11.44 55.91
N GLU A 486 17.66 -11.79 55.71
CA GLU A 486 18.23 -13.15 55.78
C GLU A 486 18.24 -13.84 57.18
N PRO A 487 18.18 -15.18 57.22
CA PRO A 487 18.72 -16.00 58.32
C PRO A 487 19.80 -17.03 57.87
N PRO A 488 20.56 -17.64 58.82
CA PRO A 488 22.01 -17.88 58.73
C PRO A 488 22.41 -19.26 58.14
N PRO A 489 23.73 -19.53 57.92
CA PRO A 489 24.17 -20.55 56.98
C PRO A 489 24.16 -21.95 57.60
N THR A 490 23.79 -22.96 56.81
CA THR A 490 24.06 -24.36 57.13
C THR A 490 24.78 -25.07 55.99
N THR A 491 25.83 -25.77 56.39
CA THR A 491 26.90 -26.37 55.62
C THR A 491 26.50 -27.76 55.10
N GLN A 492 26.45 -27.99 53.78
CA GLN A 492 26.51 -29.34 53.19
C GLN A 492 27.27 -29.34 51.84
N GLU A 493 28.02 -30.42 51.61
CA GLU A 493 29.08 -30.67 50.62
C GLU A 493 28.67 -30.66 49.12
N PRO A 494 29.64 -30.47 48.19
CA PRO A 494 29.35 -30.28 46.77
C PRO A 494 29.10 -31.61 46.01
N PRO A 495 28.16 -31.66 45.05
CA PRO A 495 28.06 -32.77 44.10
C PRO A 495 29.06 -32.61 42.93
N ALA A 496 29.55 -33.75 42.44
CA ALA A 496 30.56 -33.90 41.39
C ALA A 496 30.22 -33.21 40.04
N PRO A 497 31.23 -32.81 39.23
CA PRO A 497 31.00 -32.04 38.01
C PRO A 497 30.33 -32.89 36.91
N PRO A 498 29.31 -32.37 36.20
CA PRO A 498 28.73 -33.08 35.07
C PRO A 498 29.68 -33.07 33.86
N LYS A 499 29.80 -34.24 33.24
CA LYS A 499 30.60 -34.48 32.03
C LYS A 499 30.14 -33.56 30.88
N ARG A 500 31.07 -32.80 30.29
CA ARG A 500 30.85 -32.00 29.08
C ARG A 500 30.36 -32.90 27.93
N LYS A 501 29.09 -32.78 27.54
CA LYS A 501 28.61 -33.26 26.23
C LYS A 501 29.20 -32.37 25.12
N LYS A 502 29.73 -32.99 24.07
CA LYS A 502 30.15 -32.29 22.84
C LYS A 502 28.91 -31.62 22.22
N PRO A 503 29.00 -30.37 21.72
CA PRO A 503 27.91 -29.78 20.94
C PRO A 503 27.82 -30.52 19.60
N GLU A 504 26.66 -31.10 19.31
CA GLU A 504 26.30 -31.49 17.94
C GLU A 504 26.14 -30.21 17.09
N PRO A 505 26.59 -30.22 15.83
CA PRO A 505 26.42 -29.07 14.96
C PRO A 505 24.95 -28.97 14.56
N HIS A 506 24.26 -27.94 15.06
CA HIS A 506 22.98 -27.51 14.51
C HIS A 506 23.19 -27.06 13.06
N PHE A 507 22.89 -27.95 12.11
CA PHE A 507 22.63 -27.58 10.72
C PHE A 507 21.29 -26.82 10.69
N PHE A 508 21.36 -25.49 10.70
CA PHE A 508 20.24 -24.67 10.25
C PHE A 508 20.33 -24.55 8.73
N ASP A 509 19.86 -25.56 8.01
CA ASP A 509 19.34 -25.34 6.65
C ASP A 509 17.92 -24.75 6.82
N GLU A 510 17.84 -23.47 7.15
CA GLU A 510 16.58 -22.73 7.01
C GLU A 510 16.27 -22.69 5.51
N PRO A 511 15.10 -23.15 5.03
CA PRO A 511 14.80 -23.11 3.61
C PRO A 511 14.90 -21.66 3.14
N LEU A 512 15.63 -21.45 2.04
CA LEU A 512 15.83 -20.14 1.38
C LEU A 512 14.51 -19.44 1.01
N TYR A 513 13.38 -20.14 1.14
CA TYR A 513 12.03 -19.67 0.89
C TYR A 513 11.19 -19.76 2.16
N LYS A 514 10.95 -18.62 2.82
CA LYS A 514 9.93 -18.51 3.87
C LYS A 514 8.57 -18.39 3.20
N GLU A 515 7.58 -19.13 3.70
CA GLU A 515 6.19 -19.02 3.25
C GLU A 515 5.70 -17.59 3.36
N CYS A 516 4.92 -17.13 2.37
CA CYS A 516 4.37 -15.78 2.40
C CYS A 516 3.18 -15.71 3.35
N LEU A 517 3.21 -14.76 4.29
CA LEU A 517 2.16 -14.55 5.29
C LEU A 517 1.55 -13.15 5.24
N TYR A 518 2.08 -12.27 4.39
CA TYR A 518 1.59 -10.91 4.26
C TYR A 518 1.41 -10.57 2.79
N HIS A 519 0.16 -10.37 2.38
CA HIS A 519 -0.21 -10.21 0.98
C HIS A 519 -0.84 -8.86 0.69
N ASN A 520 -0.63 -8.38 -0.54
CA ASN A 520 -1.43 -7.34 -1.14
C ASN A 520 -1.97 -7.84 -2.49
N VAL A 521 -3.07 -7.26 -2.98
CA VAL A 521 -3.75 -7.75 -4.19
C VAL A 521 -4.37 -6.63 -5.02
N TYR A 522 -4.25 -6.78 -6.34
CA TYR A 522 -4.82 -5.91 -7.35
C TYR A 522 -5.63 -6.72 -8.35
N PHE A 523 -6.96 -6.69 -8.23
CA PHE A 523 -7.86 -7.35 -9.17
C PHE A 523 -8.03 -6.54 -10.45
N SER A 524 -8.25 -7.24 -11.55
CA SER A 524 -8.76 -6.66 -12.79
C SER A 524 -10.16 -6.05 -12.56
N PRO A 525 -10.59 -5.05 -13.36
CA PRO A 525 -11.88 -4.37 -13.17
C PRO A 525 -13.11 -5.28 -13.16
N ASP A 526 -13.02 -6.43 -13.82
CA ASP A 526 -14.05 -7.48 -13.92
C ASP A 526 -13.83 -8.64 -12.93
N ALA A 527 -12.82 -8.56 -12.06
CA ALA A 527 -12.45 -9.56 -11.06
C ALA A 527 -12.06 -10.95 -11.62
N THR A 528 -11.75 -11.08 -12.91
CA THR A 528 -11.37 -12.35 -13.53
C THR A 528 -9.92 -12.74 -13.29
N HIS A 529 -9.04 -11.74 -13.11
CA HIS A 529 -7.61 -11.91 -12.86
C HIS A 529 -7.17 -11.05 -11.67
N TYR A 530 -6.05 -11.40 -11.06
CA TYR A 530 -5.44 -10.55 -10.05
C TYR A 530 -3.92 -10.68 -10.02
N VAL A 531 -3.27 -9.57 -9.67
CA VAL A 531 -1.86 -9.54 -9.29
C VAL A 531 -1.79 -9.68 -7.79
N LEU A 532 -1.05 -10.70 -7.33
CA LEU A 532 -0.78 -10.98 -5.93
C LEU A 532 0.65 -10.54 -5.59
N GLU A 533 0.80 -9.67 -4.61
CA GLU A 533 2.09 -9.32 -4.02
C GLU A 533 2.27 -10.08 -2.72
N CYS A 534 3.37 -10.82 -2.62
CA CYS A 534 3.92 -11.26 -1.35
C CYS A 534 4.80 -10.15 -0.79
N LEU A 535 4.51 -9.68 0.41
CA LEU A 535 5.27 -8.62 1.09
C LEU A 535 6.20 -9.16 2.19
N GLY A 536 6.04 -10.41 2.59
CA GLY A 536 6.90 -11.06 3.58
C GLY A 536 6.24 -12.27 4.24
N PRO A 537 6.94 -12.93 5.18
CA PRO A 537 8.26 -12.59 5.74
C PRO A 537 9.48 -12.87 4.85
N GLY A 538 9.31 -13.61 3.73
CA GLY A 538 10.37 -13.82 2.74
C GLY A 538 10.70 -12.58 1.90
N ILE A 539 11.57 -12.74 0.91
CA ILE A 539 11.82 -11.68 -0.09
C ILE A 539 10.52 -11.44 -0.87
N PRO A 540 10.07 -10.18 -1.05
CA PRO A 540 8.84 -9.87 -1.76
C PRO A 540 8.81 -10.41 -3.19
N THR A 541 7.65 -10.88 -3.63
CA THR A 541 7.42 -11.37 -5.00
C THR A 541 6.08 -10.89 -5.54
N VAL A 542 5.97 -10.76 -6.85
CA VAL A 542 4.73 -10.37 -7.52
C VAL A 542 4.36 -11.45 -8.52
N SER A 543 3.14 -11.95 -8.47
CA SER A 543 2.68 -13.05 -9.32
C SER A 543 1.28 -12.77 -9.86
N LEU A 544 1.00 -13.27 -11.06
CA LEU A 544 -0.26 -13.13 -11.76
C LEU A 544 -1.08 -14.42 -11.64
N TYR A 545 -2.36 -14.26 -11.36
CA TYR A 545 -3.32 -15.35 -11.22
C TYR A 545 -4.60 -15.07 -12.00
N GLN A 546 -5.22 -16.14 -12.47
CA GLN A 546 -6.64 -16.14 -12.85
C GLN A 546 -7.46 -16.54 -11.62
N ALA A 547 -8.54 -15.79 -11.36
CA ALA A 547 -9.42 -16.04 -10.24
C ALA A 547 -10.10 -17.42 -10.38
N PRO A 548 -10.23 -18.20 -9.28
CA PRO A 548 -9.90 -17.82 -7.90
C PRO A 548 -8.44 -18.05 -7.48
N SER A 549 -7.70 -18.99 -8.09
CA SER A 549 -6.36 -19.39 -7.61
C SER A 549 -5.43 -20.02 -8.65
N LEU A 550 -5.73 -19.89 -9.95
CA LEU A 550 -4.89 -20.46 -11.00
C LEU A 550 -3.66 -19.57 -11.23
N TYR A 551 -2.48 -20.07 -10.89
CA TYR A 551 -1.21 -19.39 -11.14
C TYR A 551 -0.95 -19.31 -12.65
N LEU A 552 -0.61 -18.11 -13.14
CA LEU A 552 -0.30 -17.86 -14.54
C LEU A 552 1.19 -17.57 -14.76
N ALA A 553 1.75 -16.60 -14.03
CA ALA A 553 3.11 -16.15 -14.24
C ALA A 553 3.70 -15.45 -13.01
N ASN A 554 5.03 -15.44 -12.92
CA ASN A 554 5.76 -14.59 -11.99
C ASN A 554 6.07 -13.26 -12.70
N LEU A 555 5.68 -12.13 -12.10
CA LEU A 555 5.92 -10.79 -12.66
C LEU A 555 7.18 -10.15 -12.08
N GLN A 556 7.55 -10.49 -10.83
CA GLN A 556 8.76 -9.99 -10.19
C GLN A 556 9.18 -10.94 -9.07
N ASN A 557 10.40 -11.47 -9.15
CA ASN A 557 10.94 -12.42 -8.18
C ASN A 557 12.03 -11.82 -7.27
N ASN A 558 12.44 -10.57 -7.51
CA ASN A 558 13.48 -9.87 -6.74
C ASN A 558 14.77 -10.69 -6.56
N THR A 559 15.17 -11.42 -7.61
CA THR A 559 16.38 -12.27 -7.61
C THR A 559 17.66 -11.52 -7.19
N HIS A 560 17.74 -10.21 -7.44
CA HIS A 560 18.87 -9.39 -7.02
C HIS A 560 19.05 -9.31 -5.49
N LEU A 561 18.00 -9.60 -4.71
CA LEU A 561 18.04 -9.62 -3.26
C LEU A 561 18.48 -10.98 -2.67
N TYR A 562 18.46 -12.06 -3.46
CA TYR A 562 18.88 -13.40 -3.02
C TYR A 562 20.39 -13.58 -3.03
N VAL A 563 21.10 -12.77 -3.81
CA VAL A 563 22.54 -12.92 -4.09
C VAL A 563 23.30 -11.80 -3.41
N ARG A 564 23.56 -11.88 -2.09
CA ARG A 564 24.61 -11.12 -1.39
C ARG A 564 24.87 -11.54 0.06
#